data_AF-A0A355B7L6-F1
#
_entry.id   AF-A0A355B7L6-F1
#
_cell.length_a   1.000
_cell.length_b   1.000
_cell.length_c   1.000
_cell.angle_alpha   90.00
_cell.angle_beta   90.00
_cell.angle_gamma   90.00
#
_symmetry.space_group_name_H-M   'P 1'
#
loop_
_entity.id
_entity.type
_entity.pdbx_description
1 polymer ?
#
loop_
_entity_poly.entity_id
_entity_poly.type
_entity_poly.pdbx_seq_one_letter_code
_entity_poly.pdbx_strand_id
1 'polypeptide(L)'
;NGWQKTGIGYVEKQNIRKNIELIKGYKVLITKAWGTGNISKDWLNPLIVEPNSCCTETYLMIGPFEKIEIANNVVSYTQTKFFHFLVSLIKLTQNAMKKVYTFVPIQDFEKSWTDQQLYKKYNLSPKEIDFIEKMIKPMD
;
A
#
# COMPACT_ATOMS: atom_id res chain seq x y z
N ASN A 1 -18.25 5.14 -5.48
CA ASN A 1 -18.23 6.63 -5.58
C ASN A 1 -16.81 7.11 -5.39
N GLY A 2 -16.12 7.44 -6.49
CA GLY A 2 -14.73 7.90 -6.48
C GLY A 2 -14.44 8.66 -7.78
N TRP A 3 -13.37 9.45 -7.78
CA TRP A 3 -12.92 10.29 -8.89
C TRP A 3 -12.77 9.54 -10.22
N GLN A 4 -12.57 8.22 -10.18
CA GLN A 4 -12.58 7.34 -11.36
C GLN A 4 -13.87 7.45 -12.19
N LYS A 5 -15.03 7.85 -11.62
CA LYS A 5 -16.29 7.99 -12.36
C LYS A 5 -16.41 9.31 -13.13
N THR A 6 -15.68 10.34 -12.72
CA THR A 6 -15.79 11.72 -13.26
C THR A 6 -14.51 12.22 -13.92
N GLY A 7 -13.43 11.45 -13.89
CA GLY A 7 -12.17 11.79 -14.55
C GLY A 7 -11.31 12.77 -13.76
N ILE A 8 -10.27 13.28 -14.42
CA ILE A 8 -9.22 14.09 -13.79
C ILE A 8 -9.72 15.48 -13.40
N GLY A 9 -9.49 15.91 -12.16
CA GLY A 9 -9.83 17.24 -11.64
C GLY A 9 -8.58 18.03 -11.29
N TYR A 10 -8.61 19.33 -11.54
CA TYR A 10 -7.49 20.25 -11.30
C TYR A 10 -7.82 21.26 -10.22
N VAL A 11 -6.81 21.68 -9.47
CA VAL A 11 -6.91 22.71 -8.44
C VAL A 11 -5.68 23.60 -8.52
N GLU A 12 -5.87 24.90 -8.32
CA GLU A 12 -4.74 25.83 -8.24
C GLU A 12 -3.89 25.54 -6.99
N LYS A 13 -2.57 25.59 -7.14
CA LYS A 13 -1.63 25.30 -6.05
C LYS A 13 -1.86 26.15 -4.79
N GLN A 14 -2.28 27.41 -4.96
CA GLN A 14 -2.61 28.33 -3.86
C GLN A 14 -3.78 27.87 -2.99
N ASN A 15 -4.65 27.01 -3.51
CA ASN A 15 -5.76 26.42 -2.77
C ASN A 15 -5.33 25.20 -1.93
N ILE A 16 -4.11 24.70 -2.12
CA ILE A 16 -3.57 23.57 -1.34
C ILE A 16 -2.92 24.12 -0.07
N ARG A 17 -3.58 23.90 1.07
CA ARG A 17 -3.20 24.51 2.36
C ARG A 17 -2.31 23.64 3.25
N LYS A 18 -2.12 22.36 2.90
CA LYS A 18 -1.41 21.38 3.72
C LYS A 18 -0.52 20.50 2.83
N ASN A 19 0.58 20.01 3.39
CA ASN A 19 1.46 19.02 2.79
C ASN A 19 1.93 19.39 1.37
N ILE A 20 2.22 20.68 1.17
CA ILE A 20 2.57 21.26 -0.14
C ILE A 20 3.88 20.64 -0.66
N GLU A 21 4.79 20.31 0.24
CA GLU A 21 6.05 19.63 -0.02
C GLU A 21 5.84 18.23 -0.63
N LEU A 22 4.76 17.52 -0.26
CA LEU A 22 4.51 16.17 -0.76
C LEU A 22 4.07 16.15 -2.22
N ILE A 23 3.54 17.27 -2.73
CA ILE A 23 3.01 17.38 -4.10
C ILE A 23 4.04 16.98 -5.16
N LYS A 24 5.33 17.31 -4.94
CA LYS A 24 6.39 17.23 -5.95
C LYS A 24 6.88 15.82 -6.27
N GLY A 25 6.53 14.81 -5.49
CA GLY A 25 6.98 13.44 -5.71
C GLY A 25 5.89 12.50 -6.20
N TYR A 26 6.32 11.33 -6.66
CA TYR A 26 5.46 10.17 -6.86
C TYR A 26 4.88 9.72 -5.54
N LYS A 27 3.64 9.26 -5.54
CA LYS A 27 2.97 8.77 -4.33
C LYS A 27 2.30 7.45 -4.66
N VAL A 28 2.25 6.56 -3.68
CA VAL A 28 1.43 5.35 -3.75
C VAL A 28 0.20 5.60 -2.90
N LEU A 29 -0.97 5.59 -3.53
CA LEU A 29 -2.25 5.77 -2.88
C LEU A 29 -2.89 4.41 -2.63
N ILE A 30 -3.39 4.23 -1.41
CA ILE A 30 -4.13 3.05 -0.99
C ILE A 30 -5.50 3.52 -0.52
N THR A 31 -6.58 2.83 -0.92
CA THR A 31 -7.92 3.23 -0.49
C THR A 31 -8.05 3.06 1.02
N LYS A 32 -8.71 4.00 1.69
CA LYS A 32 -9.03 3.88 3.11
C LYS A 32 -9.91 2.66 3.39
N ALA A 33 -10.80 2.31 2.46
CA ALA A 33 -11.69 1.17 2.57
C ALA A 33 -11.38 0.16 1.47
N TRP A 34 -11.06 -1.08 1.84
CA TRP A 34 -10.87 -2.20 0.91
C TRP A 34 -11.07 -3.54 1.62
N GLY A 35 -11.50 -4.54 0.84
CA GLY A 35 -11.83 -5.86 1.37
C GLY A 35 -12.95 -5.85 2.41
N THR A 36 -13.06 -6.92 3.17
CA THR A 36 -14.10 -7.11 4.21
C THR A 36 -13.52 -7.44 5.60
N GLY A 37 -12.20 -7.61 5.69
CA GLY A 37 -11.52 -8.20 6.85
C GLY A 37 -11.24 -9.70 6.68
N ASN A 38 -11.46 -10.26 5.48
CA ASN A 38 -11.23 -11.66 5.22
C ASN A 38 -9.83 -11.89 4.64
N ILE A 39 -8.94 -12.44 5.46
CA ILE A 39 -7.53 -12.71 5.11
C ILE A 39 -7.31 -13.50 3.81
N SER A 40 -8.26 -14.37 3.41
CA SER A 40 -8.11 -15.20 2.21
C SER A 40 -8.70 -14.58 0.94
N LYS A 41 -9.36 -13.43 1.05
CA LYS A 41 -10.01 -12.73 -0.09
C LYS A 41 -9.57 -11.28 -0.23
N ASP A 42 -9.13 -10.66 0.86
CA ASP A 42 -8.74 -9.27 0.89
C ASP A 42 -7.38 -9.09 0.23
N TRP A 43 -7.37 -8.34 -0.88
CA TRP A 43 -6.16 -7.97 -1.59
C TRP A 43 -6.13 -6.47 -1.85
N LEU A 44 -5.02 -5.82 -1.54
CA LEU A 44 -4.87 -4.38 -1.68
C LEU A 44 -4.52 -4.03 -3.14
N ASN A 45 -5.25 -3.08 -3.71
CA ASN A 45 -4.97 -2.53 -5.04
C ASN A 45 -4.46 -1.07 -4.93
N PRO A 46 -3.13 -0.87 -4.83
CA PRO A 46 -2.54 0.47 -4.76
C PRO A 46 -2.52 1.15 -6.14
N LEU A 47 -2.53 2.48 -6.15
CA LEU A 47 -2.36 3.31 -7.34
C LEU A 47 -1.12 4.18 -7.20
N ILE A 48 -0.25 4.21 -8.21
CA ILE A 48 0.80 5.23 -8.28
C ILE A 48 0.23 6.50 -8.91
N VAL A 49 0.52 7.65 -8.29
CA VAL A 49 0.20 8.96 -8.85
C VAL A 49 1.47 9.78 -9.06
N GLU A 50 1.50 10.51 -10.16
CA GLU A 50 2.63 11.32 -10.60
C GLU A 50 2.86 12.56 -9.70
N PRO A 51 4.04 13.19 -9.77
CA PRO A 51 4.26 14.54 -9.26
C PRO A 51 3.18 15.54 -9.68
N ASN A 52 3.01 16.60 -8.88
CA ASN A 52 1.98 17.64 -9.08
C ASN A 52 0.53 17.13 -8.90
N SER A 53 0.37 16.05 -8.13
CA SER A 53 -0.92 15.51 -7.71
C SER A 53 -1.18 15.70 -6.21
N CYS A 54 -2.47 15.75 -5.85
CA CYS A 54 -2.95 15.70 -4.48
C CYS A 54 -4.13 14.74 -4.34
N CYS A 55 -4.35 14.20 -3.15
CA CYS A 55 -5.49 13.36 -2.82
C CYS A 55 -6.22 13.88 -1.58
N THR A 56 -7.48 13.51 -1.43
CA THR A 56 -8.26 13.74 -0.20
C THR A 56 -8.22 12.48 0.68
N GLU A 57 -8.86 12.54 1.86
CA GLU A 57 -8.81 11.48 2.89
C GLU A 57 -9.44 10.14 2.50
N THR A 58 -10.03 10.01 1.30
CA THR A 58 -10.48 8.72 0.76
C THR A 58 -9.32 7.77 0.47
N TYR A 59 -8.11 8.31 0.33
CA TYR A 59 -6.87 7.57 0.19
C TYR A 59 -5.92 7.84 1.36
N LEU A 60 -5.16 6.83 1.74
CA LEU A 60 -3.91 7.02 2.46
C LEU A 60 -2.78 7.12 1.45
N MET A 61 -1.75 7.89 1.80
CA MET A 61 -0.59 8.13 0.95
C MET A 61 0.64 7.46 1.56
N ILE A 62 1.44 6.81 0.70
CA ILE A 62 2.79 6.33 0.97
C ILE A 62 3.75 7.11 0.06
N GLY A 63 4.85 7.62 0.64
CA GLY A 63 5.79 8.52 -0.02
C GLY A 63 5.77 9.92 0.60
N PRO A 64 6.17 10.97 -0.14
CA PRO A 64 6.51 10.99 -1.57
C PRO A 64 7.85 10.31 -1.91
N PHE A 65 8.01 9.96 -3.19
CA PHE A 65 9.25 9.40 -3.76
C PHE A 65 9.74 10.25 -4.93
N GLU A 66 11.05 10.37 -5.08
CA GLU A 66 11.66 11.12 -6.19
C GLU A 66 11.65 10.36 -7.51
N LYS A 67 11.71 9.02 -7.43
CA LYS A 67 11.82 8.10 -8.57
C LYS A 67 10.60 7.20 -8.68
N ILE A 68 10.11 7.00 -9.90
CA ILE A 68 8.96 6.11 -10.18
C ILE A 68 9.30 4.65 -9.84
N GLU A 69 10.57 4.27 -9.99
CA GLU A 69 11.09 2.94 -9.66
C GLU A 69 10.90 2.60 -8.18
N ILE A 70 11.14 3.57 -7.27
CA ILE A 70 10.92 3.38 -5.84
C ILE A 70 9.44 3.19 -5.55
N ALA A 71 8.56 3.98 -6.18
CA ALA A 71 7.11 3.82 -6.04
C ALA A 71 6.63 2.44 -6.54
N ASN A 72 7.19 1.95 -7.65
CA ASN A 72 6.93 0.60 -8.16
C ASN A 72 7.42 -0.49 -7.20
N ASN A 73 8.59 -0.33 -6.59
CA ASN A 73 9.11 -1.27 -5.59
C ASN A 73 8.22 -1.31 -4.34
N VAL A 74 7.68 -0.16 -3.93
CA VAL A 74 6.69 -0.08 -2.84
C VAL A 74 5.40 -0.80 -3.22
N VAL A 75 4.86 -0.57 -4.43
CA VAL A 75 3.70 -1.32 -4.93
C VAL A 75 3.99 -2.81 -4.90
N SER A 76 5.11 -3.26 -5.49
CA SER A 76 5.52 -4.67 -5.48
C SER A 76 5.57 -5.25 -4.07
N TYR A 77 6.11 -4.51 -3.09
CA TYR A 77 6.11 -4.93 -1.69
C TYR A 77 4.69 -5.10 -1.12
N THR A 78 3.76 -4.18 -1.42
CA THR A 78 2.36 -4.33 -1.00
C THR A 78 1.67 -5.53 -1.64
N GLN A 79 2.20 -6.07 -2.74
CA GLN A 79 1.67 -7.26 -3.43
C GLN A 79 2.25 -8.58 -2.89
N THR A 80 3.02 -8.55 -1.80
CA THR A 80 3.55 -9.75 -1.16
C THR A 80 2.53 -10.37 -0.21
N LYS A 81 2.56 -11.70 -0.04
CA LYS A 81 1.74 -12.37 0.98
C LYS A 81 2.17 -11.98 2.38
N PHE A 82 3.47 -11.76 2.59
CA PHE A 82 4.03 -11.23 3.81
C PHE A 82 3.35 -9.92 4.24
N PHE A 83 3.23 -8.95 3.33
CA PHE A 83 2.55 -7.68 3.61
C PHE A 83 1.08 -7.90 4.02
N HIS A 84 0.33 -8.68 3.24
CA HIS A 84 -1.08 -8.94 3.50
C HIS A 84 -1.30 -9.70 4.81
N PHE A 85 -0.41 -10.63 5.14
CA PHE A 85 -0.42 -11.32 6.42
C PHE A 85 -0.28 -10.33 7.58
N LEU A 86 0.72 -9.46 7.57
CA LEU A 86 0.93 -8.48 8.64
C LEU A 86 -0.23 -7.49 8.77
N VAL A 87 -0.80 -7.05 7.66
CA VAL A 87 -2.00 -6.21 7.63
C VAL A 87 -3.19 -6.94 8.26
N SER A 88 -3.38 -8.22 7.96
CA SER A 88 -4.50 -9.02 8.46
C SER A 88 -4.51 -9.20 9.98
N LEU A 89 -3.35 -9.07 10.64
CA LEU A 89 -3.24 -9.14 12.11
C LEU A 89 -4.05 -8.05 12.83
N ILE A 90 -4.29 -6.92 12.16
CA ILE A 90 -5.08 -5.79 12.72
C ILE A 90 -6.35 -5.55 11.91
N LYS A 91 -6.35 -5.83 10.60
CA LYS A 91 -7.46 -5.51 9.69
C LYS A 91 -8.65 -6.48 9.87
N LEU A 92 -9.58 -6.11 10.74
CA LEU A 92 -10.80 -6.88 10.99
C LEU A 92 -12.00 -6.50 10.10
N THR A 93 -11.96 -5.33 9.46
CA THR A 93 -13.07 -4.82 8.63
C THR A 93 -12.54 -4.19 7.34
N GLN A 94 -13.43 -3.66 6.51
CA GLN A 94 -13.04 -2.88 5.32
C GLN A 94 -12.24 -1.61 5.65
N ASN A 95 -12.40 -1.03 6.84
CA ASN A 95 -11.73 0.23 7.20
C ASN A 95 -10.25 0.01 7.55
N ALA A 96 -9.36 0.44 6.66
CA ALA A 96 -7.92 0.26 6.75
C ALA A 96 -7.20 1.61 6.89
N MET A 97 -7.37 2.26 8.04
CA MET A 97 -6.63 3.48 8.40
C MET A 97 -5.19 3.16 8.83
N LYS A 98 -4.34 4.19 9.00
CA LYS A 98 -2.92 4.07 9.39
C LYS A 98 -2.61 2.98 10.44
N LYS A 99 -3.45 2.84 11.47
CA LYS A 99 -3.28 1.83 12.55
C LYS A 99 -3.24 0.38 12.03
N VAL A 100 -3.93 0.08 10.94
CA VAL A 100 -3.92 -1.27 10.33
C VAL A 100 -2.53 -1.69 9.85
N TYR A 101 -1.67 -0.73 9.50
CA TYR A 101 -0.33 -0.98 8.96
C TYR A 101 0.76 -0.97 10.04
N THR A 102 0.41 -0.94 11.33
CA THR A 102 1.37 -0.77 12.44
C THR A 102 2.46 -1.85 12.47
N PHE A 103 2.11 -3.09 12.10
CA PHE A 103 3.07 -4.20 12.09
C PHE A 103 3.81 -4.36 10.76
N VAL A 104 3.51 -3.55 9.74
CA VAL A 104 4.17 -3.64 8.44
C VAL A 104 5.51 -2.90 8.49
N PRO A 105 6.65 -3.60 8.38
CA PRO A 105 7.96 -2.96 8.45
C PRO A 105 8.31 -2.21 7.16
N ILE A 106 8.92 -1.04 7.30
CA ILE A 106 9.50 -0.30 6.17
C ILE A 106 10.71 -1.07 5.62
N GLN A 107 10.79 -1.16 4.29
CA GLN A 107 11.89 -1.79 3.60
C GLN A 107 12.79 -0.75 2.92
N ASP A 108 13.97 -1.19 2.50
CA ASP A 108 14.77 -0.47 1.52
C ASP A 108 14.15 -0.66 0.13
N PHE A 109 13.62 0.41 -0.45
CA PHE A 109 12.89 0.40 -1.72
C PHE A 109 13.75 0.83 -2.92
N GLU A 110 15.08 0.93 -2.77
CA GLU A 110 16.00 0.99 -3.92
C GLU A 110 16.00 -0.34 -4.71
N LYS A 111 15.37 -1.39 -4.15
CA LYS A 111 15.13 -2.68 -4.81
C LYS A 111 13.71 -3.19 -4.54
N SER A 112 13.26 -4.13 -5.36
CA SER A 112 12.03 -4.89 -5.13
C SER A 112 12.22 -5.98 -4.07
N TRP A 113 11.11 -6.40 -3.46
CA TRP A 113 11.07 -7.47 -2.46
C TRP A 113 10.12 -8.57 -2.89
N THR A 114 10.57 -9.82 -2.79
CA THR A 114 9.73 -11.01 -2.93
C THR A 114 9.39 -11.62 -1.57
N ASP A 115 8.35 -12.44 -1.52
CA ASP A 115 8.01 -13.21 -0.32
C ASP A 115 9.20 -14.03 0.19
N GLN A 116 9.94 -14.73 -0.68
CA GLN A 116 11.10 -15.52 -0.24
C GLN A 116 12.20 -14.65 0.38
N GLN A 117 12.46 -13.46 -0.17
CA GLN A 117 13.45 -12.53 0.37
C GLN A 117 13.02 -12.00 1.75
N LEU A 118 11.74 -11.70 1.91
CA LEU A 118 11.17 -11.21 3.17
C LEU A 118 11.17 -12.30 4.25
N TYR A 119 10.75 -13.53 3.90
CA TYR A 119 10.77 -14.67 4.80
C TYR A 119 12.20 -14.94 5.32
N LYS A 120 13.19 -14.92 4.42
CA LYS A 120 14.60 -15.06 4.79
C LYS A 120 15.08 -13.89 5.66
N LYS A 121 14.75 -12.65 5.29
CA LYS A 121 15.17 -11.45 6.04
C LYS A 121 14.68 -11.45 7.48
N TYR A 122 13.44 -11.87 7.70
CA TYR A 122 12.81 -11.90 9.02
C TYR A 122 12.92 -13.26 9.71
N ASN A 123 13.68 -14.20 9.14
CA ASN A 123 13.95 -15.53 9.70
C ASN A 123 12.67 -16.32 10.05
N LEU A 124 11.68 -16.30 9.15
CA LEU A 124 10.46 -17.08 9.33
C LEU A 124 10.76 -18.57 9.24
N SER A 125 10.16 -19.34 10.14
CA SER A 125 10.24 -20.80 10.13
C SER A 125 9.40 -21.39 8.99
N PRO A 126 9.71 -22.63 8.54
CA PRO A 126 8.90 -23.31 7.52
C PRO A 126 7.42 -23.41 7.88
N LYS A 127 7.08 -23.53 9.17
CA LYS A 127 5.69 -23.59 9.65
C LYS A 127 4.97 -22.25 9.49
N GLU A 128 5.64 -21.14 9.77
CA GLU A 128 5.07 -19.80 9.59
C GLU A 128 4.89 -19.49 8.11
N ILE A 129 5.87 -19.85 7.28
CA ILE A 129 5.79 -19.70 5.82
C ILE A 129 4.58 -20.49 5.29
N ASP A 130 4.47 -21.78 5.61
CA ASP A 130 3.34 -22.61 5.17
C ASP A 130 1.99 -22.03 5.62
N PHE A 131 1.92 -21.52 6.85
CA PHE A 131 0.72 -20.85 7.34
C PHE A 131 0.36 -19.62 6.50
N ILE A 132 1.32 -18.75 6.20
CA ILE A 132 1.09 -17.55 5.36
C ILE A 132 0.65 -17.97 3.96
N GLU A 133 1.35 -18.91 3.33
CA GLU A 133 1.07 -19.39 1.98
C GLU A 133 -0.32 -20.04 1.85
N LYS A 134 -0.77 -20.72 2.92
CA LYS A 134 -2.08 -21.34 3.00
C LYS A 134 -3.19 -20.32 3.22
N MET A 135 -2.97 -19.34 4.10
CA MET A 135 -3.99 -18.36 4.52
C MET A 135 -4.18 -17.22 3.51
N ILE A 136 -3.09 -16.75 2.89
CA ILE A 136 -3.13 -15.62 1.96
C ILE A 136 -3.22 -16.14 0.52
N LYS A 137 -4.30 -15.75 -0.16
CA LYS A 137 -4.53 -16.07 -1.57
C LYS A 137 -4.44 -14.77 -2.39
N PRO A 138 -3.50 -14.67 -3.35
CA PRO A 138 -3.54 -13.59 -4.33
C PRO A 138 -4.85 -13.63 -5.09
N MET A 139 -5.30 -12.49 -5.60
CA MET A 139 -6.36 -12.50 -6.62
C MET A 139 -5.78 -13.13 -7.90
N ASP A 140 -6.50 -14.10 -8.45
CA ASP A 140 -6.21 -14.68 -9.78
C ASP A 140 -6.34 -13.63 -10.89
#